data_AF-A0A3A6VV69-F1
#
_entry.id   AF-A0A3A6VV69-F1
#
_cell.length_a   1.000
_cell.length_b   1.000
_cell.length_c   1.000
_cell.angle_alpha   90.00
_cell.angle_beta   90.00
_cell.angle_gamma   90.00
#
_symmetry.space_group_name_H-M   'P 1'
#
loop_
_entity.id
_entity.type
_entity.pdbx_description
1 polymer ?
#
loop_
_entity_poly.entity_id
_entity_poly.type
_entity_poly.pdbx_seq_one_letter_code
_entity_poly.pdbx_strand_id
1 'polypeptide(L)'
;MPKVIIFTDFDGTVTGKSGNETVFTEFYQSLLQGYKKDVEQDYKNTPMKDPIEAQALFEAKYGKYNENFDHDQQDVDFLMSPDAVALFHEVLKNDDVTVNIVTKNRAEYIKAVFKYQGFSDEEIEKLTILESGYKFNDVNSRLNHPTERANRVYILDDSPTDYAEMLRAVKGRGYNEEEIRGYCKNPGEFEWSQYLEDVREMFPPKENSPEEVRLPYEQGDEVSIGEETPALLQEDNLSQREETATVLSNQPVPSSDFRTLKIMGAFAGIGFGFGFALGVTLVATGVFAPSGVGLLGALTLGAISGTGAAALSSAIGFAVAKGTDITPEPVSEEPVPAVKQSSHEAMRGLGGSQLLSTNNIHPVGHFPSVLSRRTPTKGKEEQCQEEYVLTNPLNNS
;
A
#
# COMPACT_ATOMS: atom_id res chain seq x y z
N MET A 1 26.89 -12.07 1.90
CA MET A 1 26.32 -11.57 3.15
C MET A 1 24.84 -11.94 3.18
N PRO A 2 24.21 -12.09 4.36
CA PRO A 2 22.76 -12.27 4.45
C PRO A 2 22.03 -11.11 3.80
N LYS A 3 20.91 -11.36 3.12
CA LYS A 3 20.07 -10.32 2.52
C LYS A 3 18.79 -10.15 3.34
N VAL A 4 18.43 -8.91 3.66
CA VAL A 4 17.20 -8.58 4.38
C VAL A 4 16.33 -7.70 3.51
N ILE A 5 15.04 -7.99 3.44
CA ILE A 5 14.04 -7.13 2.82
C ILE A 5 13.06 -6.68 3.88
N ILE A 6 12.81 -5.38 3.98
CA ILE A 6 11.81 -4.81 4.88
C ILE A 6 10.66 -4.28 4.03
N PHE A 7 9.45 -4.76 4.29
CA PHE A 7 8.20 -4.16 3.85
C PHE A 7 7.51 -3.57 5.08
N THR A 8 7.38 -2.26 5.13
CA THR A 8 6.76 -1.56 6.27
C THR A 8 5.71 -0.59 5.77
N ASP A 9 4.57 -0.52 6.44
CA ASP A 9 3.70 0.65 6.34
C ASP A 9 4.39 1.89 6.92
N PHE A 10 3.82 3.08 6.66
CA PHE A 10 4.31 4.33 7.18
C PHE A 10 3.44 4.88 8.33
N ASP A 11 2.20 5.29 8.03
CA ASP A 11 1.34 6.02 8.97
C ASP A 11 0.65 5.08 9.96
N GLY A 12 1.10 5.11 11.21
CA GLY A 12 0.60 4.24 12.28
C GLY A 12 1.50 3.04 12.51
N THR A 13 2.48 2.83 11.64
CA THR A 13 3.55 1.85 11.84
C THR A 13 4.85 2.54 12.21
N VAL A 14 5.43 3.28 11.25
CA VAL A 14 6.67 4.04 11.43
C VAL A 14 6.41 5.31 12.23
N THR A 15 5.29 5.99 11.97
CA THR A 15 4.76 7.07 12.82
C THR A 15 3.78 6.53 13.86
N GLY A 16 3.43 7.36 14.85
CA GLY A 16 2.47 7.02 15.90
C GLY A 16 1.00 7.28 15.56
N LYS A 17 0.68 7.83 14.37
CA LYS A 17 -0.69 8.12 13.93
C LYS A 17 -1.08 7.39 12.67
N SER A 18 -2.24 6.75 12.71
CA SER A 18 -2.85 6.08 11.55
C SER A 18 -3.07 7.03 10.38
N GLY A 19 -3.00 6.52 9.14
CA GLY A 19 -3.10 7.35 7.94
C GLY A 19 -4.37 8.21 7.86
N ASN A 20 -5.52 7.69 8.28
CA ASN A 20 -6.79 8.44 8.29
C ASN A 20 -6.83 9.55 9.35
N GLU A 21 -6.03 9.45 10.41
CA GLU A 21 -5.87 10.48 11.42
C GLU A 21 -4.76 11.49 11.08
N THR A 22 -4.00 11.23 10.00
CA THR A 22 -2.90 12.07 9.54
C THR A 22 -3.32 12.97 8.39
N VAL A 23 -3.80 12.39 7.27
CA VAL A 23 -3.86 13.10 5.97
C VAL A 23 -4.96 14.17 5.86
N PHE A 24 -5.94 14.15 6.76
CA PHE A 24 -7.04 15.12 6.80
C PHE A 24 -6.83 16.22 7.86
N THR A 25 -5.69 16.22 8.53
CA THR A 25 -5.39 17.24 9.54
C THR A 25 -5.00 18.57 8.90
N GLU A 26 -5.25 19.67 9.61
CA GLU A 26 -4.83 21.01 9.17
C GLU A 26 -3.31 21.07 8.89
N PHE A 27 -2.50 20.36 9.68
CA PHE A 27 -1.05 20.33 9.43
C PHE A 27 -0.72 19.66 8.10
N TYR A 28 -1.23 18.46 7.84
CA TYR A 28 -0.98 17.78 6.56
C TYR A 28 -1.54 18.59 5.39
N GLN A 29 -2.75 19.12 5.50
CA GLN A 29 -3.38 19.96 4.48
C GLN A 29 -2.56 21.24 4.21
N SER A 30 -1.89 21.79 5.22
CA SER A 30 -1.02 22.97 5.07
C SER A 30 0.22 22.73 4.20
N LEU A 31 0.61 21.47 4.02
CA LEU A 31 1.72 21.05 3.14
C LEU A 31 1.30 21.06 1.66
N LEU A 32 0.01 21.17 1.34
CA LEU A 32 -0.49 21.14 -0.02
C LEU A 32 -0.53 22.55 -0.64
N GLN A 33 -0.27 22.64 -1.93
CA GLN A 33 -0.37 23.90 -2.66
C GLN A 33 -1.82 24.41 -2.62
N GLY A 34 -1.98 25.74 -2.52
CA GLY A 34 -3.31 26.36 -2.48
C GLY A 34 -4.08 26.16 -1.17
N TYR A 35 -3.42 25.65 -0.12
CA TYR A 35 -4.01 25.45 1.20
C TYR A 35 -4.81 26.66 1.68
N LYS A 36 -6.01 26.37 2.19
CA LYS A 36 -6.86 27.30 2.92
C LYS A 36 -7.30 26.61 4.19
N LYS A 37 -7.22 27.33 5.30
CA LYS A 37 -7.65 26.85 6.61
C LYS A 37 -9.08 26.34 6.56
N ASP A 38 -9.36 25.22 7.24
CA ASP A 38 -10.67 24.58 7.32
C ASP A 38 -11.23 24.09 5.97
N VAL A 39 -10.37 23.91 4.95
CA VAL A 39 -10.73 23.36 3.63
C VAL A 39 -9.84 22.16 3.31
N GLU A 40 -10.44 20.98 3.28
CA GLU A 40 -9.78 19.75 2.88
C GLU A 40 -9.63 19.66 1.36
N GLN A 41 -8.41 19.38 0.90
CA GLN A 41 -8.07 19.08 -0.48
C GLN A 41 -7.77 17.57 -0.64
N ASP A 42 -7.77 17.08 -1.87
CA ASP A 42 -7.36 15.69 -2.16
C ASP A 42 -5.90 15.49 -1.73
N TYR A 43 -5.70 14.80 -0.61
CA TYR A 43 -4.41 14.65 0.05
C TYR A 43 -3.36 13.93 -0.83
N LYS A 44 -3.84 13.06 -1.74
CA LYS A 44 -3.01 12.18 -2.55
C LYS A 44 -2.60 12.84 -3.86
N ASN A 45 -3.51 13.60 -4.48
CA ASN A 45 -3.30 14.11 -5.84
C ASN A 45 -3.05 15.62 -5.91
N THR A 46 -3.37 16.38 -4.87
CA THR A 46 -3.06 17.82 -4.85
C THR A 46 -1.54 18.00 -4.77
N PRO A 47 -0.90 18.81 -5.63
CA PRO A 47 0.54 19.01 -5.55
C PRO A 47 0.99 19.46 -4.15
N MET A 48 2.03 18.84 -3.61
CA MET A 48 2.65 19.29 -2.37
C MET A 48 3.44 20.56 -2.62
N LYS A 49 3.61 21.38 -1.59
CA LYS A 49 4.58 22.48 -1.59
C LYS A 49 5.99 21.93 -1.80
N ASP A 50 6.90 22.80 -2.22
CA ASP A 50 8.28 22.37 -2.42
C ASP A 50 8.93 21.91 -1.09
N PRO A 51 9.98 21.06 -1.15
CA PRO A 51 10.58 20.50 0.05
C PRO A 51 11.10 21.53 1.06
N ILE A 52 11.52 22.72 0.61
CA ILE A 52 12.03 23.78 1.50
C ILE A 52 10.87 24.39 2.27
N GLU A 53 9.77 24.70 1.59
CA GLU A 53 8.56 25.19 2.26
C GLU A 53 7.96 24.14 3.20
N ALA A 54 7.93 22.86 2.79
CA ALA A 54 7.49 21.77 3.66
C ALA A 54 8.34 21.69 4.93
N GLN A 55 9.67 21.70 4.81
CA GLN A 55 10.58 21.68 5.96
C GLN A 55 10.36 22.87 6.90
N ALA A 56 10.14 24.07 6.35
CA ALA A 56 9.83 25.25 7.15
C ALA A 56 8.51 25.10 7.93
N LEU A 57 7.51 24.42 7.38
CA LEU A 57 6.25 24.12 8.07
C LEU A 57 6.43 23.08 9.18
N PHE A 58 7.25 22.06 8.97
CA PHE A 58 7.62 21.11 10.04
C PHE A 58 8.35 21.83 11.18
N GLU A 59 9.35 22.65 10.87
CA GLU A 59 10.08 23.43 11.87
C GLU A 59 9.19 24.45 12.59
N ALA A 60 8.21 25.04 11.90
CA ALA A 60 7.23 25.94 12.51
C ALA A 60 6.28 25.21 13.47
N LYS A 61 5.92 23.95 13.19
CA LYS A 61 5.03 23.15 14.05
C LYS A 61 5.76 22.54 15.25
N TYR A 62 6.93 21.95 15.02
CA TYR A 62 7.60 21.10 16.00
C TYR A 62 8.92 21.69 16.54
N GLY A 63 9.37 22.82 16.00
CA GLY A 63 10.71 23.34 16.25
C GLY A 63 11.79 22.61 15.45
N LYS A 64 13.05 22.90 15.75
CA LYS A 64 14.19 22.22 15.10
C LYS A 64 14.38 20.83 15.69
N TYR A 65 14.52 19.82 14.83
CA TYR A 65 14.86 18.47 15.26
C TYR A 65 16.38 18.39 15.59
N ASN A 66 16.71 18.52 16.87
CA ASN A 66 18.09 18.48 17.38
C ASN A 66 18.13 17.81 18.77
N GLU A 67 19.29 17.81 19.42
CA GLU A 67 19.50 17.18 20.75
C GLU A 67 18.55 17.67 21.85
N ASN A 68 17.94 18.85 21.69
CA ASN A 68 16.99 19.44 22.64
C ASN A 68 15.54 19.40 22.14
N PHE A 69 15.23 18.55 21.16
CA PHE A 69 13.87 18.40 20.65
C PHE A 69 12.92 17.90 21.75
N ASP A 70 11.74 18.51 21.84
CA ASP A 70 10.70 18.11 22.79
C ASP A 70 9.93 16.91 22.25
N HIS A 71 10.25 15.73 22.78
CA HIS A 71 9.61 14.47 22.40
C HIS A 71 8.23 14.25 23.05
N ASP A 72 7.82 15.12 23.97
CA ASP A 72 6.52 15.06 24.65
C ASP A 72 5.54 16.12 24.14
N GLN A 73 5.94 16.93 23.15
CA GLN A 73 5.09 17.97 22.60
C GLN A 73 3.85 17.42 21.88
N GLN A 74 2.82 18.25 21.78
CA GLN A 74 1.58 17.89 21.11
C GLN A 74 1.83 17.49 19.65
N ASP A 75 1.11 16.46 19.17
CA ASP A 75 1.16 15.95 17.80
C ASP A 75 2.52 15.39 17.38
N VAL A 76 3.43 15.09 18.33
CA VAL A 76 4.72 14.44 18.03
C VAL A 76 4.53 13.03 17.44
N ASP A 77 3.36 12.42 17.63
CA ASP A 77 2.97 11.13 17.07
C ASP A 77 2.78 11.15 15.53
N PHE A 78 2.76 12.32 14.89
CA PHE A 78 2.90 12.42 13.44
C PHE A 78 4.32 12.13 12.94
N LEU A 79 5.32 12.15 13.83
CA LEU A 79 6.72 11.88 13.51
C LEU A 79 7.06 10.41 13.79
N MET A 80 8.23 10.00 13.32
CA MET A 80 8.81 8.70 13.67
C MET A 80 9.29 8.73 15.13
N SER A 81 9.06 7.63 15.85
CA SER A 81 9.62 7.47 17.20
C SER A 81 11.16 7.48 17.17
N PRO A 82 11.84 7.85 18.27
CA PRO A 82 13.30 7.79 18.34
C PRO A 82 13.89 6.42 18.00
N ASP A 83 13.21 5.34 18.42
CA ASP A 83 13.64 3.97 18.13
C ASP A 83 13.49 3.63 16.64
N ALA A 84 12.42 4.08 15.98
CA ALA A 84 12.27 3.94 14.54
C ALA A 84 13.37 4.72 13.80
N VAL A 85 13.66 5.96 14.21
CA VAL A 85 14.74 6.78 13.64
C VAL A 85 16.08 6.06 13.73
N ALA A 86 16.41 5.50 14.90
CA ALA A 86 17.63 4.72 15.11
C ALA A 86 17.71 3.50 14.18
N LEU A 87 16.60 2.76 14.04
CA LEU A 87 16.54 1.62 13.12
C LEU A 87 16.80 2.05 11.68
N PHE A 88 16.11 3.08 11.18
CA PHE A 88 16.25 3.51 9.80
C PHE A 88 17.67 4.03 9.50
N HIS A 89 18.30 4.78 10.41
CA HIS A 89 19.69 5.19 10.21
C HIS A 89 20.66 4.01 10.11
N GLU A 90 20.40 2.91 10.83
CA GLU A 90 21.22 1.70 10.71
C GLU A 90 20.97 0.99 9.37
N VAL A 91 19.71 0.66 9.08
CA VAL A 91 19.39 -0.19 7.94
C VAL A 91 19.60 0.50 6.61
N LEU A 92 19.48 1.83 6.54
CA LEU A 92 19.78 2.59 5.31
C LEU A 92 21.29 2.71 5.05
N LYS A 93 22.15 2.46 6.03
CA LYS A 93 23.60 2.38 5.80
C LYS A 93 24.05 1.00 5.32
N ASN A 94 23.23 -0.03 5.49
CA ASN A 94 23.56 -1.40 5.14
C ASN A 94 23.00 -1.78 3.75
N ASP A 95 23.87 -1.90 2.75
CA ASP A 95 23.47 -2.23 1.37
C ASP A 95 22.95 -3.66 1.18
N ASP A 96 23.10 -4.52 2.20
CA ASP A 96 22.48 -5.85 2.24
C ASP A 96 21.04 -5.82 2.78
N VAL A 97 20.55 -4.66 3.23
CA VAL A 97 19.18 -4.43 3.67
C VAL A 97 18.44 -3.55 2.65
N THR A 98 17.33 -4.06 2.11
CA THR A 98 16.47 -3.29 1.21
C THR A 98 15.21 -2.84 1.94
N VAL A 99 15.02 -1.53 2.05
CA VAL A 99 13.87 -0.92 2.74
C VAL A 99 12.80 -0.51 1.72
N ASN A 100 11.60 -1.07 1.88
CA ASN A 100 10.43 -0.76 1.06
C ASN A 100 9.30 -0.25 1.97
N ILE A 101 8.91 0.99 1.79
CA ILE A 101 7.73 1.58 2.45
C ILE A 101 6.52 1.35 1.56
N VAL A 102 5.52 0.60 2.04
CA VAL A 102 4.31 0.24 1.29
C VAL A 102 3.11 0.97 1.89
N THR A 103 2.62 2.00 1.20
CA THR A 103 1.76 3.02 1.81
C THR A 103 0.58 3.42 0.93
N LYS A 104 -0.44 4.01 1.55
CA LYS A 104 -1.52 4.78 0.89
C LYS A 104 -1.27 6.29 0.92
N ASN A 105 -0.26 6.73 1.69
CA ASN A 105 0.26 8.09 1.70
C ASN A 105 1.20 8.29 0.50
N ARG A 106 1.95 9.39 0.45
CA ARG A 106 2.73 9.79 -0.73
C ARG A 106 4.20 10.00 -0.47
N ALA A 107 5.01 9.75 -1.49
CA ALA A 107 6.46 9.82 -1.38
C ALA A 107 6.97 11.19 -0.90
N GLU A 108 6.35 12.29 -1.34
CA GLU A 108 6.79 13.63 -0.96
C GLU A 108 6.64 13.88 0.54
N TYR A 109 5.54 13.43 1.15
CA TYR A 109 5.32 13.56 2.59
C TYR A 109 6.31 12.72 3.39
N ILE A 110 6.45 11.44 3.01
CA ILE A 110 7.37 10.51 3.68
C ILE A 110 8.79 11.08 3.65
N LYS A 111 9.27 11.49 2.48
CA LYS A 111 10.61 12.08 2.34
C LYS A 111 10.76 13.36 3.17
N ALA A 112 9.72 14.19 3.28
CA ALA A 112 9.75 15.38 4.14
C ALA A 112 9.86 15.03 5.63
N VAL A 113 9.16 13.98 6.11
CA VAL A 113 9.30 13.51 7.50
C VAL A 113 10.71 12.98 7.77
N PHE A 114 11.26 12.14 6.88
CA PHE A 114 12.65 11.68 6.99
C PHE A 114 13.63 12.85 6.98
N LYS A 115 13.46 13.80 6.05
CA LYS A 115 14.34 14.98 5.97
C LYS A 115 14.28 15.81 7.24
N TYR A 116 13.08 16.02 7.78
CA TYR A 116 12.87 16.77 9.00
C TYR A 116 13.59 16.13 10.20
N GLN A 117 13.56 14.80 10.30
CA GLN A 117 14.18 14.04 11.40
C GLN A 117 15.67 13.75 11.20
N GLY A 118 16.33 14.44 10.26
CA GLY A 118 17.79 14.46 10.16
C GLY A 118 18.40 13.44 9.22
N PHE A 119 17.62 12.77 8.38
CA PHE A 119 18.14 11.86 7.36
C PHE A 119 18.79 12.61 6.20
N SER A 120 19.92 12.10 5.72
CA SER A 120 20.61 12.64 4.55
C SER A 120 19.84 12.32 3.26
N ASP A 121 20.11 13.07 2.19
CA ASP A 121 19.50 12.77 0.88
C ASP A 121 19.95 11.38 0.37
N GLU A 122 21.20 10.98 0.65
CA GLU A 122 21.74 9.65 0.33
C GLU A 122 20.98 8.52 1.06
N GLU A 123 20.63 8.72 2.33
CA GLU A 123 19.82 7.75 3.08
C GLU A 123 18.39 7.68 2.53
N ILE A 124 17.80 8.83 2.23
CA ILE A 124 16.43 8.92 1.69
C ILE A 124 16.33 8.28 0.29
N GLU A 125 17.36 8.41 -0.54
CA GLU A 125 17.41 7.81 -1.88
C GLU A 125 17.41 6.28 -1.87
N LYS A 126 17.84 5.66 -0.76
CA LYS A 126 17.80 4.20 -0.59
C LYS A 126 16.39 3.66 -0.29
N LEU A 127 15.44 4.53 0.05
CA LEU A 127 14.06 4.14 0.29
C LEU A 127 13.35 3.79 -1.03
N THR A 128 12.76 2.61 -1.11
CA THR A 128 11.79 2.28 -2.14
C THR A 128 10.38 2.57 -1.62
N ILE A 129 9.71 3.61 -2.13
CA ILE A 129 8.35 3.97 -1.70
C ILE A 129 7.34 3.42 -2.72
N LEU A 130 6.49 2.49 -2.29
CA LEU A 130 5.47 1.83 -3.07
C LEU A 130 4.10 2.35 -2.62
N GLU A 131 3.54 3.27 -3.40
CA GLU A 131 2.43 4.12 -2.97
C GLU A 131 1.16 3.97 -3.81
N SER A 132 0.96 2.81 -4.44
CA SER A 132 -0.22 2.55 -5.29
C SER A 132 -1.52 2.48 -4.50
N GLY A 133 -1.42 2.25 -3.18
CA GLY A 133 -2.52 1.95 -2.27
C GLY A 133 -2.97 0.48 -2.27
N TYR A 134 -2.45 -0.36 -3.18
CA TYR A 134 -2.75 -1.79 -3.27
C TYR A 134 -1.57 -2.63 -2.81
N LYS A 135 -1.40 -2.77 -1.48
CA LYS A 135 -0.18 -3.34 -0.87
C LYS A 135 0.21 -4.75 -1.35
N PHE A 136 -0.78 -5.63 -1.59
CA PHE A 136 -0.49 -6.95 -2.16
C PHE A 136 0.21 -6.85 -3.51
N ASN A 137 -0.28 -6.00 -4.42
CA ASN A 137 0.28 -5.84 -5.76
C ASN A 137 1.68 -5.21 -5.70
N ASP A 138 1.87 -4.21 -4.83
CA ASP A 138 3.16 -3.54 -4.65
C ASP A 138 4.23 -4.52 -4.17
N VAL A 139 3.95 -5.26 -3.09
CA VAL A 139 4.87 -6.29 -2.57
C VAL A 139 5.10 -7.40 -3.59
N ASN A 140 4.03 -7.90 -4.21
CA ASN A 140 4.11 -8.98 -5.18
C ASN A 140 4.92 -8.58 -6.43
N SER A 141 4.81 -7.34 -6.88
CA SER A 141 5.55 -6.81 -8.03
C SER A 141 7.01 -6.57 -7.65
N ARG A 142 7.26 -6.00 -6.47
CA ARG A 142 8.62 -5.75 -5.97
C ARG A 142 9.42 -7.03 -5.82
N LEU A 143 8.82 -8.08 -5.26
CA LEU A 143 9.46 -9.40 -5.13
C LEU A 143 9.61 -10.14 -6.47
N ASN A 144 8.99 -9.66 -7.55
CA ASN A 144 9.19 -10.22 -8.89
C ASN A 144 10.41 -9.61 -9.60
N HIS A 145 10.98 -8.53 -9.08
CA HIS A 145 12.19 -7.95 -9.64
C HIS A 145 13.36 -8.94 -9.48
N PRO A 146 14.29 -9.00 -10.45
CA PRO A 146 15.44 -9.89 -10.40
C PRO A 146 16.41 -9.42 -9.32
N THR A 147 16.11 -9.77 -8.08
CA THR A 147 16.87 -9.48 -6.86
C THR A 147 17.26 -10.80 -6.22
N GLU A 148 18.37 -10.80 -5.48
CA GLU A 148 18.76 -11.96 -4.70
C GLU A 148 17.66 -12.31 -3.69
N ARG A 149 17.39 -13.61 -3.51
CA ARG A 149 16.40 -14.07 -2.52
C ARG A 149 16.86 -13.64 -1.13
N ALA A 150 15.96 -13.05 -0.37
CA ALA A 150 16.26 -12.62 1.00
C ALA A 150 16.41 -13.81 1.95
N ASN A 151 17.31 -13.69 2.91
CA ASN A 151 17.38 -14.59 4.06
C ASN A 151 16.30 -14.27 5.10
N ARG A 152 15.88 -13.00 5.18
CA ARG A 152 14.82 -12.55 6.07
C ARG A 152 13.96 -11.48 5.42
N VAL A 153 12.64 -11.61 5.57
CA VAL A 153 11.65 -10.63 5.10
C VAL A 153 10.86 -10.11 6.30
N TYR A 154 10.97 -8.82 6.58
CA TYR A 154 10.16 -8.14 7.58
C TYR A 154 8.86 -7.61 6.94
N ILE A 155 7.75 -7.75 7.67
CA ILE A 155 6.43 -7.23 7.28
C ILE A 155 5.83 -6.50 8.47
N LEU A 156 5.73 -5.18 8.42
CA LEU A 156 5.22 -4.35 9.51
C LEU A 156 4.04 -3.52 9.02
N ASP A 157 2.90 -3.61 9.70
CA ASP A 157 1.69 -2.86 9.34
C ASP A 157 0.70 -2.84 10.50
N ASP A 158 0.17 -1.68 10.84
CA ASP A 158 -0.81 -1.51 11.91
C ASP A 158 -2.23 -1.91 11.48
N SER A 159 -2.52 -1.87 10.18
CA SER A 159 -3.78 -2.33 9.62
C SER A 159 -3.76 -3.85 9.44
N PRO A 160 -4.58 -4.63 10.16
CA PRO A 160 -4.59 -6.09 10.04
C PRO A 160 -4.92 -6.57 8.62
N THR A 161 -5.70 -5.77 7.88
CA THR A 161 -6.05 -6.07 6.49
C THR A 161 -4.85 -5.87 5.59
N ASP A 162 -4.18 -4.72 5.68
CA ASP A 162 -3.03 -4.40 4.83
C ASP A 162 -1.81 -5.29 5.17
N TYR A 163 -1.61 -5.60 6.46
CA TYR A 163 -0.67 -6.63 6.94
C TYR A 163 -0.91 -7.97 6.23
N ALA A 164 -2.15 -8.47 6.26
CA ALA A 164 -2.49 -9.76 5.67
C ALA A 164 -2.28 -9.79 4.15
N GLU A 165 -2.55 -8.67 3.47
CA GLU A 165 -2.29 -8.51 2.04
C GLU A 165 -0.79 -8.58 1.72
N MET A 166 0.07 -7.89 2.49
CA MET A 166 1.52 -8.00 2.31
C MET A 166 2.04 -9.40 2.63
N LEU A 167 1.59 -10.00 3.73
CA LEU A 167 1.95 -11.37 4.11
C LEU A 167 1.56 -12.39 3.05
N ARG A 168 0.37 -12.24 2.45
CA ARG A 168 -0.09 -13.11 1.35
C ARG A 168 0.82 -12.99 0.13
N ALA A 169 1.27 -11.78 -0.21
CA ALA A 169 2.19 -11.57 -1.32
C ALA A 169 3.55 -12.24 -1.06
N VAL A 170 4.12 -12.06 0.14
CA VAL A 170 5.41 -12.66 0.53
C VAL A 170 5.32 -14.19 0.53
N LYS A 171 4.29 -14.79 1.14
CA LYS A 171 4.07 -16.24 1.12
C LYS A 171 3.84 -16.77 -0.29
N GLY A 172 3.14 -16.02 -1.14
CA GLY A 172 2.92 -16.34 -2.56
C GLY A 172 4.21 -16.40 -3.39
N ARG A 173 5.32 -15.83 -2.89
CA ARG A 173 6.66 -15.89 -3.48
C ARG A 173 7.55 -16.99 -2.87
N GLY A 174 6.96 -17.87 -2.07
CA GLY A 174 7.62 -19.06 -1.56
C GLY A 174 8.55 -18.81 -0.38
N TYR A 175 8.43 -17.68 0.31
CA TYR A 175 9.07 -17.48 1.61
C TYR A 175 8.33 -18.27 2.69
N ASN A 176 9.09 -19.02 3.51
CA ASN A 176 8.56 -19.84 4.60
C ASN A 176 8.48 -19.04 5.92
N GLU A 177 7.95 -19.67 6.98
CA GLU A 177 7.74 -19.00 8.27
C GLU A 177 9.05 -18.63 8.99
N GLU A 178 10.14 -19.36 8.76
CA GLU A 178 11.45 -19.06 9.35
C GLU A 178 12.12 -17.85 8.69
N GLU A 179 11.86 -17.64 7.40
CA GLU A 179 12.35 -16.50 6.62
C GLU A 179 11.53 -15.21 6.90
N ILE A 180 10.31 -15.31 7.44
CA ILE A 180 9.40 -14.16 7.63
C ILE A 180 9.43 -13.68 9.10
N ARG A 181 9.50 -12.36 9.29
CA ARG A 181 9.24 -11.69 10.58
C ARG A 181 8.10 -10.68 10.39
N GLY A 182 6.89 -11.10 10.74
CA GLY A 182 5.69 -10.29 10.56
C GLY A 182 5.19 -9.70 11.88
N TYR A 183 4.99 -8.39 11.92
CA TYR A 183 4.50 -7.66 13.09
C TYR A 183 3.28 -6.82 12.71
N CYS A 184 2.13 -7.16 13.30
CA CYS A 184 0.90 -6.35 13.22
C CYS A 184 0.58 -5.85 14.62
N LYS A 185 0.77 -4.55 14.85
CA LYS A 185 0.73 -3.88 16.16
C LYS A 185 -0.04 -2.57 16.04
N ASN A 186 -0.63 -2.08 17.13
CA ASN A 186 -1.26 -0.77 17.07
C ASN A 186 -0.19 0.34 16.96
N PRO A 187 -0.56 1.56 16.52
CA PRO A 187 0.35 2.68 16.48
C PRO A 187 1.04 2.93 17.82
N GLY A 188 2.37 3.09 17.78
CA GLY A 188 3.22 3.26 18.96
C GLY A 188 3.61 1.97 19.70
N GLU A 189 3.12 0.79 19.29
CA GLU A 189 3.41 -0.50 19.95
C GLU A 189 4.45 -1.36 19.20
N PHE A 190 5.11 -0.80 18.19
CA PHE A 190 6.17 -1.49 17.45
C PHE A 190 7.50 -1.42 18.23
N GLU A 191 8.11 -2.57 18.47
CA GLU A 191 9.36 -2.71 19.24
C GLU A 191 10.59 -2.47 18.36
N TRP A 192 10.71 -1.25 17.81
CA TRP A 192 11.75 -0.89 16.84
C TRP A 192 13.18 -1.19 17.32
N SER A 193 13.49 -0.97 18.59
CA SER A 193 14.83 -1.28 19.15
C SER A 193 15.11 -2.78 19.14
N GLN A 194 14.11 -3.64 19.36
CA GLN A 194 14.27 -5.09 19.26
C GLN A 194 14.52 -5.50 17.80
N TYR A 195 13.77 -4.93 16.86
CA TYR A 195 13.94 -5.23 15.43
C TYR A 195 15.32 -4.82 14.92
N LEU A 196 15.86 -3.71 15.44
CA LEU A 196 17.22 -3.26 15.14
C LEU A 196 18.26 -4.28 15.61
N GLU A 197 18.15 -4.77 16.85
CA GLU A 197 19.06 -5.80 17.38
C GLU A 197 18.96 -7.11 16.59
N ASP A 198 17.74 -7.54 16.23
CA ASP A 198 17.52 -8.74 15.40
C ASP A 198 18.16 -8.63 14.02
N VAL A 199 18.19 -7.41 13.44
CA VAL A 199 18.87 -7.15 12.17
C VAL A 199 20.38 -7.17 12.36
N ARG A 200 20.91 -6.52 13.40
CA ARG A 200 22.36 -6.50 13.70
C ARG A 200 22.93 -7.90 13.93
N GLU A 201 22.19 -8.78 14.58
CA GLU A 201 22.61 -10.17 14.82
C GLU A 201 22.89 -10.93 13.50
N MET A 202 22.19 -10.57 12.41
CA MET A 202 22.43 -11.17 11.08
C MET A 202 23.73 -10.68 10.42
N PHE A 203 24.30 -9.57 10.88
CA PHE A 203 25.49 -8.95 10.32
C PHE A 203 26.57 -8.82 11.39
N PRO A 204 27.18 -9.95 11.83
CA PRO A 204 28.20 -9.90 12.86
C PRO A 204 29.33 -8.97 12.42
N PRO A 205 29.86 -8.13 13.32
CA PRO A 205 31.01 -7.30 13.00
C PRO A 205 32.12 -8.21 12.50
N LYS A 206 32.76 -7.84 11.39
CA LYS A 206 33.92 -8.58 10.89
C LYS A 206 34.90 -8.66 12.05
N GLU A 207 35.10 -9.87 12.57
CA GLU A 207 36.15 -10.13 13.54
C GLU A 207 37.44 -9.66 12.88
N ASN A 208 38.04 -8.59 13.40
CA ASN A 208 39.42 -8.27 13.10
C ASN A 208 40.22 -9.42 13.70
N SER A 209 40.40 -10.50 12.93
CA SER A 209 41.43 -11.49 13.22
C SER A 209 42.70 -10.69 13.51
N PRO A 210 43.32 -10.83 14.69
CA PRO A 210 44.58 -10.16 14.93
C PRO A 210 45.51 -10.58 13.80
N GLU A 211 45.87 -9.64 12.93
CA GLU A 211 46.97 -9.82 12.01
C GLU A 211 48.12 -10.33 12.87
N GLU A 212 48.51 -11.56 12.59
CA GLU A 212 49.70 -12.16 13.15
C GLU A 212 50.84 -11.22 12.74
N VAL A 213 51.23 -10.34 13.67
CA VAL A 213 52.37 -9.44 13.52
C VAL A 213 53.57 -10.34 13.32
N ARG A 214 53.88 -10.63 12.06
CA ARG A 214 55.16 -11.21 11.69
C ARG A 214 56.19 -10.12 11.93
N LEU A 215 56.84 -10.22 13.09
CA LEU A 215 58.05 -9.47 13.40
C LEU A 215 59.04 -9.65 12.23
N PRO A 216 59.58 -8.56 11.66
CA PRO A 216 60.66 -8.68 10.71
C PRO A 216 61.89 -9.24 11.44
N TYR A 217 62.33 -10.42 11.01
CA TYR A 217 63.65 -10.92 11.36
C TYR A 217 64.72 -9.96 10.82
N GLU A 218 65.62 -9.56 11.70
CA GLU A 218 66.83 -8.82 11.38
C GLU A 218 67.75 -9.62 10.44
N GLN A 219 68.16 -8.97 9.35
CA GLN A 219 69.39 -9.22 8.59
C GLN A 219 69.62 -7.91 7.82
N GLY A 220 70.60 -7.06 8.13
CA GLY A 220 71.99 -7.30 8.47
C GLY A 220 72.81 -6.72 7.32
N ASP A 221 73.35 -5.50 7.53
CA ASP A 221 74.39 -4.78 6.76
C ASP A 221 74.04 -4.40 5.29
N GLU A 222 74.40 -3.25 4.71
CA GLU A 222 75.60 -2.42 4.91
C GLU A 222 75.38 -1.02 4.28
N VAL A 223 76.19 -0.06 4.73
CA VAL A 223 76.26 1.37 4.40
C VAL A 223 76.73 1.64 2.96
N SER A 224 76.17 2.63 2.26
CA SER A 224 76.99 3.59 1.49
C SER A 224 76.27 4.90 1.15
N ILE A 225 77.00 5.97 1.41
CA ILE A 225 76.72 7.38 1.12
C ILE A 225 76.79 7.64 -0.39
N GLY A 226 75.94 8.52 -0.92
CA GLY A 226 76.07 9.08 -2.26
C GLY A 226 74.99 10.11 -2.57
N GLU A 227 75.34 11.39 -2.40
CA GLU A 227 74.67 12.51 -3.08
C GLU A 227 74.56 12.23 -4.59
N GLU A 228 73.41 12.55 -5.18
CA GLU A 228 73.29 13.27 -6.46
C GLU A 228 71.80 13.45 -6.82
N THR A 229 71.37 14.71 -6.91
CA THR A 229 70.30 15.12 -7.86
C THR A 229 71.05 15.63 -9.10
N PRO A 230 70.59 15.47 -10.35
CA PRO A 230 69.34 16.08 -10.81
C PRO A 230 68.60 15.35 -11.97
N ALA A 231 67.49 15.96 -12.36
CA ALA A 231 66.98 16.11 -13.73
C ALA A 231 65.65 15.41 -14.09
N LEU A 232 64.72 16.30 -14.39
CA LEU A 232 63.49 16.17 -15.17
C LEU A 232 63.60 15.22 -16.37
N LEU A 233 62.52 14.46 -16.62
CA LEU A 233 61.95 14.31 -17.95
C LEU A 233 60.42 14.23 -17.87
N GLN A 234 59.80 15.23 -18.46
CA GLN A 234 58.42 15.29 -18.91
C GLN A 234 58.38 14.73 -20.33
N GLU A 235 57.42 13.86 -20.66
CA GLU A 235 56.46 14.04 -21.76
C GLU A 235 55.58 12.80 -21.97
N ASP A 236 54.27 13.08 -21.95
CA ASP A 236 53.22 12.64 -22.86
C ASP A 236 53.09 11.16 -23.26
N ASN A 237 51.90 10.62 -22.98
CA ASN A 237 51.05 10.08 -24.04
C ASN A 237 49.56 10.21 -23.69
N LEU A 238 48.88 11.02 -24.51
CA LEU A 238 47.44 11.06 -24.73
C LEU A 238 46.96 9.72 -25.33
N SER A 239 45.86 9.14 -24.82
CA SER A 239 44.93 8.39 -25.68
C SER A 239 43.49 8.42 -25.14
N GLN A 240 42.72 9.24 -25.85
CA GLN A 240 41.29 9.28 -26.16
C GLN A 240 40.40 8.03 -25.89
N ARG A 241 39.12 8.34 -25.57
CA ARG A 241 37.84 7.60 -25.85
C ARG A 241 37.43 6.57 -24.76
N GLU A 242 36.20 6.49 -24.26
CA GLU A 242 34.88 6.73 -24.87
C GLU A 242 33.78 6.94 -23.78
N GLU A 243 32.96 7.98 -23.93
CA GLU A 243 31.72 8.20 -23.18
C GLU A 243 30.66 7.18 -23.61
N THR A 244 29.99 6.54 -22.66
CA THR A 244 28.74 5.80 -22.90
C THR A 244 27.59 6.46 -22.16
N ALA A 245 26.87 7.30 -22.89
CA ALA A 245 25.54 7.79 -22.52
C ALA A 245 24.55 6.61 -22.50
N THR A 246 23.91 6.38 -21.36
CA THR A 246 22.81 5.42 -21.24
C THR A 246 21.51 6.10 -21.68
N VAL A 247 21.00 5.66 -22.83
CA VAL A 247 19.71 6.08 -23.39
C VAL A 247 18.57 5.55 -22.52
N LEU A 248 17.74 6.46 -22.01
CA LEU A 248 16.44 6.17 -21.40
C LEU A 248 15.54 5.46 -22.42
N SER A 249 15.24 4.18 -22.17
CA SER A 249 14.22 3.43 -22.89
C SER A 249 12.86 3.64 -22.23
N ASN A 250 12.06 4.56 -22.79
CA ASN A 250 10.64 4.68 -22.50
C ASN A 250 9.89 3.58 -23.26
N GLN A 251 9.59 2.45 -22.63
CA GLN A 251 8.56 1.53 -23.10
C GLN A 251 7.26 1.72 -22.31
N PRO A 252 6.10 1.91 -22.97
CA PRO A 252 4.81 1.98 -22.30
C PRO A 252 4.35 0.57 -21.88
N VAL A 253 3.87 0.47 -20.64
CA VAL A 253 3.20 -0.74 -20.09
C VAL A 253 2.01 -1.11 -20.99
N PRO A 254 1.83 -2.39 -21.36
CA PRO A 254 0.78 -2.80 -22.29
C PRO A 254 -0.63 -2.52 -21.72
N SER A 255 -1.44 -1.81 -22.51
CA SER A 255 -2.80 -1.34 -22.17
C SER A 255 -3.82 -2.43 -21.78
N SER A 256 -3.52 -3.71 -22.00
CA SER A 256 -4.39 -4.86 -21.69
C SER A 256 -4.52 -5.11 -20.18
N ASP A 257 -3.46 -4.85 -19.41
CA ASP A 257 -3.41 -5.20 -17.99
C ASP A 257 -4.26 -4.23 -17.16
N PHE A 258 -4.26 -2.94 -17.52
CA PHE A 258 -5.09 -1.93 -16.87
C PHE A 258 -6.60 -2.19 -17.08
N ARG A 259 -6.98 -2.62 -18.29
CA ARG A 259 -8.38 -2.94 -18.61
C ARG A 259 -8.86 -4.18 -17.85
N THR A 260 -8.02 -5.20 -17.76
CA THR A 260 -8.30 -6.43 -17.00
C THR A 260 -8.50 -6.12 -15.51
N LEU A 261 -7.62 -5.29 -14.94
CA LEU A 261 -7.68 -4.91 -13.52
C LEU A 261 -8.93 -4.07 -13.21
N LYS A 262 -9.31 -3.16 -14.11
CA LYS A 262 -10.53 -2.35 -13.97
C LYS A 262 -11.81 -3.18 -14.03
N ILE A 263 -11.88 -4.15 -14.94
CA ILE A 263 -13.02 -5.07 -15.06
C ILE A 263 -13.08 -5.95 -13.81
N MET A 264 -11.96 -6.55 -13.39
CA MET A 264 -11.90 -7.38 -12.19
C MET A 264 -12.33 -6.62 -10.93
N GLY A 265 -11.86 -5.38 -10.75
CA GLY A 265 -12.25 -4.52 -9.63
C GLY A 265 -13.73 -4.16 -9.62
N ALA A 266 -14.32 -3.86 -10.78
CA ALA A 266 -15.76 -3.58 -10.89
C ALA A 266 -16.61 -4.79 -10.47
N PHE A 267 -16.25 -5.99 -10.92
CA PHE A 267 -16.96 -7.21 -10.52
C PHE A 267 -16.75 -7.56 -9.04
N ALA A 268 -15.55 -7.35 -8.51
CA ALA A 268 -15.27 -7.53 -7.08
C ALA A 268 -16.13 -6.60 -6.21
N GLY A 269 -16.26 -5.32 -6.58
CA GLY A 269 -17.08 -4.34 -5.87
C GLY A 269 -18.58 -4.69 -5.90
N ILE A 270 -19.09 -5.14 -7.05
CA ILE A 270 -20.48 -5.62 -7.16
C ILE A 270 -20.71 -6.84 -6.27
N GLY A 271 -19.80 -7.82 -6.33
CA GLY A 271 -19.83 -9.03 -5.49
C GLY A 271 -19.84 -8.69 -4.01
N PHE A 272 -18.96 -7.78 -3.59
CA PHE A 272 -18.90 -7.30 -2.20
C PHE A 272 -20.22 -6.70 -1.74
N GLY A 273 -20.80 -5.78 -2.53
CA GLY A 273 -22.05 -5.12 -2.19
C GLY A 273 -23.21 -6.09 -1.99
N PHE A 274 -23.34 -7.07 -2.90
CA PHE A 274 -24.36 -8.12 -2.78
C PHE A 274 -24.13 -9.02 -1.57
N GLY A 275 -22.90 -9.52 -1.37
CA GLY A 275 -22.57 -10.37 -0.23
C GLY A 275 -22.77 -9.66 1.11
N PHE A 276 -22.39 -8.38 1.19
CA PHE A 276 -22.56 -7.56 2.39
C PHE A 276 -24.03 -7.35 2.73
N ALA A 277 -24.85 -6.96 1.75
CA ALA A 277 -26.28 -6.77 1.94
C ALA A 277 -26.98 -8.06 2.39
N LEU A 278 -26.60 -9.20 1.81
CA LEU A 278 -27.12 -10.51 2.22
C LEU A 278 -26.71 -10.87 3.66
N GLY A 279 -25.45 -10.67 4.04
CA GLY A 279 -24.97 -10.91 5.40
C GLY A 279 -25.71 -10.07 6.44
N VAL A 280 -25.91 -8.78 6.18
CA VAL A 280 -26.67 -7.89 7.07
C VAL A 280 -28.14 -8.30 7.15
N THR A 281 -28.76 -8.65 6.01
CA THR A 281 -30.17 -9.07 5.95
C THR A 281 -30.41 -10.39 6.69
N LEU A 282 -29.46 -11.32 6.67
CA LEU A 282 -29.55 -12.57 7.44
C LEU A 282 -29.58 -12.33 8.96
N VAL A 283 -28.85 -11.32 9.44
CA VAL A 283 -28.93 -10.92 10.85
C VAL A 283 -30.24 -10.19 11.15
N ALA A 284 -30.67 -9.27 10.27
CA ALA A 284 -31.91 -8.51 10.43
C ALA A 284 -33.19 -9.37 10.39
N THR A 285 -33.19 -10.47 9.64
CA THR A 285 -34.31 -11.43 9.55
C THR A 285 -34.40 -12.36 10.75
N GLY A 286 -33.49 -12.24 11.73
CA GLY A 286 -33.56 -12.97 12.98
C GLY A 286 -33.09 -14.41 12.91
N VAL A 287 -32.46 -14.85 11.81
CA VAL A 287 -31.83 -16.18 11.69
C VAL A 287 -30.78 -16.39 12.80
N PHE A 288 -30.17 -15.30 13.28
CA PHE A 288 -29.21 -15.29 14.38
C PHE A 288 -29.76 -14.66 15.68
N ALA A 289 -31.07 -14.46 15.79
CA ALA A 289 -31.70 -13.93 17.02
C ALA A 289 -31.38 -14.75 18.29
N PRO A 290 -31.23 -16.09 18.27
CA PRO A 290 -30.85 -16.86 19.46
C PRO A 290 -29.44 -16.56 19.98
N SER A 291 -28.57 -16.00 19.13
CA SER A 291 -27.15 -15.79 19.43
C SER A 291 -26.82 -14.36 19.89
N GLY A 292 -27.83 -13.49 20.08
CA GLY A 292 -27.63 -12.13 20.60
C GLY A 292 -26.80 -11.22 19.70
N VAL A 293 -26.77 -11.48 18.39
CA VAL A 293 -25.93 -10.75 17.43
C VAL A 293 -26.45 -9.32 17.24
N GLY A 294 -25.81 -8.36 17.89
CA GLY A 294 -26.09 -6.93 17.73
C GLY A 294 -25.54 -6.35 16.41
N LEU A 295 -25.63 -5.02 16.28
CA LEU A 295 -25.18 -4.27 15.10
C LEU A 295 -23.75 -4.64 14.66
N LEU A 296 -22.85 -4.84 15.62
CA LEU A 296 -21.46 -5.20 15.34
C LEU A 296 -21.35 -6.55 14.62
N GLY A 297 -22.12 -7.55 15.03
CA GLY A 297 -22.10 -8.86 14.37
C GLY A 297 -22.85 -8.87 13.04
N ALA A 298 -23.81 -7.97 12.82
CA ALA A 298 -24.38 -7.74 11.49
C ALA A 298 -23.33 -7.19 10.52
N LEU A 299 -22.50 -6.25 10.97
CA LEU A 299 -21.39 -5.71 10.18
C LEU A 299 -20.32 -6.78 9.91
N THR A 300 -19.96 -7.60 10.91
CA THR A 300 -19.00 -8.69 10.74
C THR A 300 -19.50 -9.74 9.75
N LEU A 301 -20.76 -10.19 9.86
CA LEU A 301 -21.33 -11.18 8.94
C LEU A 301 -21.49 -10.60 7.52
N GLY A 302 -21.87 -9.32 7.42
CA GLY A 302 -21.84 -8.56 6.18
C GLY A 302 -20.46 -8.54 5.54
N ALA A 303 -19.43 -8.16 6.29
CA ALA A 303 -18.06 -8.09 5.78
C ALA A 303 -17.53 -9.46 5.31
N ILE A 304 -17.73 -10.53 6.10
CA ILE A 304 -17.29 -11.89 5.73
C ILE A 304 -18.01 -12.35 4.45
N SER A 305 -19.33 -12.16 4.38
CA SER A 305 -20.14 -12.55 3.22
C SER A 305 -19.78 -11.72 1.99
N GLY A 306 -19.54 -10.42 2.17
CA GLY A 306 -19.08 -9.49 1.15
C GLY A 306 -17.73 -9.89 0.58
N THR A 307 -16.73 -10.15 1.43
CA THR A 307 -15.39 -10.55 1.00
C THR A 307 -15.42 -11.88 0.24
N GLY A 308 -16.19 -12.87 0.70
CA GLY A 308 -16.38 -14.13 -0.01
C GLY A 308 -17.01 -13.95 -1.39
N ALA A 309 -18.07 -13.15 -1.50
CA ALA A 309 -18.73 -12.86 -2.76
C ALA A 309 -17.86 -12.01 -3.72
N ALA A 310 -17.04 -11.10 -3.19
CA ALA A 310 -16.08 -10.30 -3.94
C ALA A 310 -15.00 -11.18 -4.59
N ALA A 311 -14.48 -12.17 -3.87
CA ALA A 311 -13.49 -13.11 -4.39
C ALA A 311 -14.05 -14.00 -5.51
N LEU A 312 -15.29 -14.48 -5.38
CA LEU A 312 -15.94 -15.25 -6.45
C LEU A 312 -16.26 -14.39 -7.67
N SER A 313 -16.72 -13.15 -7.45
CA SER A 313 -17.07 -12.24 -8.54
C SER A 313 -15.84 -11.71 -9.27
N SER A 314 -14.72 -11.49 -8.57
CA SER A 314 -13.46 -11.10 -9.19
C SER A 314 -12.91 -12.20 -10.11
N ALA A 315 -13.06 -13.47 -9.75
CA ALA A 315 -12.71 -14.60 -10.63
C ALA A 315 -13.55 -14.61 -11.92
N ILE A 316 -14.84 -14.29 -11.83
CA ILE A 316 -15.71 -14.12 -13.01
C ILE A 316 -15.25 -12.91 -13.85
N GLY A 317 -14.96 -11.78 -13.21
CA GLY A 317 -14.44 -10.58 -13.87
C GLY A 317 -13.12 -10.82 -14.61
N PHE A 318 -12.23 -11.63 -14.02
CA PHE A 318 -10.99 -12.06 -14.65
C PHE A 318 -11.23 -12.93 -15.89
N ALA A 319 -12.14 -13.90 -15.81
CA ALA A 319 -12.51 -14.74 -16.95
C ALA A 319 -13.16 -13.93 -18.09
N VAL A 320 -14.02 -12.96 -17.76
CA VAL A 320 -14.63 -12.03 -18.72
C VAL A 320 -13.58 -11.15 -19.37
N ALA A 321 -12.64 -10.59 -18.59
CA ALA A 321 -11.56 -9.77 -19.13
C ALA A 321 -10.69 -10.55 -20.12
N LYS A 322 -10.29 -11.78 -19.76
CA LYS A 322 -9.51 -12.68 -20.63
C LYS A 322 -10.26 -13.12 -21.88
N GLY A 323 -11.58 -13.29 -21.82
CA GLY A 323 -12.41 -13.60 -22.99
C GLY A 323 -12.61 -12.43 -23.96
N THR A 324 -12.25 -11.20 -23.54
CA THR A 324 -12.36 -9.98 -24.37
C THR A 324 -11.04 -9.50 -24.96
N ASP A 325 -9.94 -10.19 -24.69
CA ASP A 325 -8.66 -9.96 -25.37
C ASP A 325 -8.73 -10.51 -26.80
N ILE A 326 -8.84 -9.61 -27.78
CA ILE A 326 -8.82 -9.97 -29.20
C ILE A 326 -7.38 -10.32 -29.56
N THR A 327 -7.16 -11.55 -30.02
CA THR A 327 -5.91 -12.03 -30.61
C THR A 327 -5.44 -11.08 -31.72
N PRO A 328 -4.26 -10.44 -31.63
CA PRO A 328 -3.67 -9.79 -32.79
C PRO A 328 -3.19 -10.89 -33.75
N GLU A 329 -3.76 -10.94 -34.95
CA GLU A 329 -3.30 -11.85 -36.00
C GLU A 329 -1.82 -11.61 -36.32
N PRO A 330 -1.02 -12.66 -36.58
CA PRO A 330 0.35 -12.51 -37.01
C PRO A 330 0.41 -11.92 -38.42
N VAL A 331 1.16 -10.83 -38.56
CA VAL A 331 1.52 -10.20 -39.83
C VAL A 331 2.27 -11.21 -40.70
N SER A 332 1.62 -11.66 -41.78
CA SER A 332 2.29 -12.36 -42.87
C SER A 332 2.87 -11.30 -43.83
N GLU A 333 4.18 -11.27 -43.96
CA GLU A 333 4.86 -10.61 -45.08
C GLU A 333 4.58 -11.39 -46.37
N GLU A 334 3.96 -10.77 -47.36
CA GLU A 334 4.42 -10.66 -48.77
C GLU A 334 3.33 -10.01 -49.70
N PRO A 335 3.66 -9.58 -50.94
CA PRO A 335 3.44 -8.21 -51.38
C PRO A 335 2.15 -7.95 -52.20
N VAL A 336 1.69 -6.70 -52.10
CA VAL A 336 0.62 -6.01 -52.86
C VAL A 336 1.03 -5.92 -54.36
N PRO A 337 0.15 -6.01 -55.39
CA PRO A 337 -1.00 -5.09 -55.61
C PRO A 337 -2.22 -5.71 -56.33
N ALA A 338 -3.41 -5.12 -56.52
CA ALA A 338 -3.90 -3.75 -56.61
C ALA A 338 -5.46 -3.75 -56.51
N VAL A 339 -6.05 -2.54 -56.60
CA VAL A 339 -7.42 -2.21 -57.10
C VAL A 339 -8.49 -1.78 -56.07
N LYS A 340 -8.56 -0.45 -55.88
CA LYS A 340 -9.71 0.51 -55.95
C LYS A 340 -11.10 0.23 -55.33
N GLN A 341 -11.62 1.35 -54.76
CA GLN A 341 -13.04 1.78 -54.54
C GLN A 341 -13.79 1.13 -53.35
N SER A 342 -14.75 1.75 -52.65
CA SER A 342 -15.17 3.13 -52.34
C SER A 342 -16.35 3.00 -51.35
N SER A 343 -16.47 3.91 -50.38
CA SER A 343 -17.70 4.44 -49.75
C SER A 343 -18.91 3.55 -49.38
N HIS A 344 -19.34 3.68 -48.12
CA HIS A 344 -20.73 3.69 -47.60
C HIS A 344 -21.90 3.22 -48.49
N GLU A 345 -22.57 2.15 -48.06
CA GLU A 345 -24.02 1.77 -48.17
C GLU A 345 -24.09 0.24 -48.07
N ALA A 346 -25.04 -0.46 -47.43
CA ALA A 346 -26.30 -0.10 -46.81
C ALA A 346 -26.68 -1.23 -45.84
N MET A 347 -27.14 -0.85 -44.64
CA MET A 347 -28.10 -1.66 -43.89
C MET A 347 -29.40 -1.69 -44.70
N ARG A 348 -29.82 -2.87 -45.16
CA ARG A 348 -31.17 -3.11 -45.69
C ARG A 348 -31.46 -4.60 -45.66
N GLY A 349 -32.32 -5.03 -44.73
CA GLY A 349 -32.92 -6.36 -44.79
C GLY A 349 -33.40 -6.84 -43.44
N LEU A 350 -34.73 -7.04 -43.33
CA LEU A 350 -35.52 -7.57 -42.20
C LEU A 350 -35.88 -6.49 -41.15
N GLY A 351 -36.93 -5.64 -41.26
CA GLY A 351 -38.27 -5.86 -41.82
C GLY A 351 -38.99 -7.01 -41.12
N GLY A 352 -40.02 -6.87 -40.29
CA GLY A 352 -40.81 -5.73 -39.83
C GLY A 352 -42.01 -6.23 -39.00
N SER A 353 -42.62 -5.30 -38.25
CA SER A 353 -44.04 -5.20 -37.83
C SER A 353 -44.73 -6.37 -37.10
N GLN A 354 -45.24 -6.13 -35.87
CA GLN A 354 -46.66 -5.81 -35.63
C GLN A 354 -46.98 -5.65 -34.12
N LEU A 355 -47.74 -4.60 -33.83
CA LEU A 355 -48.56 -4.41 -32.63
C LEU A 355 -49.83 -5.28 -32.74
N LEU A 356 -50.20 -6.03 -31.70
CA LEU A 356 -51.56 -6.10 -31.13
C LEU A 356 -51.69 -7.06 -29.94
N SER A 357 -52.22 -6.50 -28.85
CA SER A 357 -53.15 -7.04 -27.84
C SER A 357 -53.63 -8.50 -27.99
N THR A 358 -53.54 -9.29 -26.91
CA THR A 358 -54.71 -9.78 -26.12
C THR A 358 -54.28 -10.76 -25.02
N ASN A 359 -55.05 -10.75 -23.93
CA ASN A 359 -55.01 -11.62 -22.77
C ASN A 359 -55.02 -13.12 -23.12
N ASN A 360 -54.25 -13.93 -22.37
CA ASN A 360 -54.79 -15.14 -21.76
C ASN A 360 -53.95 -15.64 -20.57
N ILE A 361 -54.69 -16.13 -19.59
CA ILE A 361 -54.37 -16.47 -18.21
C ILE A 361 -53.93 -17.94 -18.11
N HIS A 362 -52.88 -18.26 -17.34
CA HIS A 362 -53.06 -19.08 -16.13
C HIS A 362 -51.85 -19.03 -15.17
N PRO A 363 -52.08 -18.87 -13.85
CA PRO A 363 -51.05 -18.80 -12.82
C PRO A 363 -50.82 -20.16 -12.15
N VAL A 364 -49.59 -20.41 -11.69
CA VAL A 364 -49.28 -21.53 -10.79
C VAL A 364 -49.30 -20.99 -9.36
N GLY A 365 -50.28 -21.44 -8.57
CA GLY A 365 -50.32 -21.24 -7.10
C GLY A 365 -49.10 -21.92 -6.47
N HIS A 366 -48.53 -21.45 -5.37
CA HIS A 366 -49.17 -21.32 -4.07
C HIS A 366 -48.45 -20.27 -3.23
N PHE A 367 -49.06 -19.10 -3.02
CA PHE A 367 -48.89 -18.27 -1.83
C PHE A 367 -50.17 -17.44 -1.68
N PRO A 368 -50.80 -17.40 -0.48
CA PRO A 368 -52.01 -16.63 -0.29
C PRO A 368 -51.70 -15.13 -0.32
N SER A 369 -52.24 -14.47 -1.33
CA SER A 369 -52.37 -13.02 -1.38
C SER A 369 -53.48 -12.57 -0.43
N VAL A 370 -53.11 -11.83 0.61
CA VAL A 370 -54.02 -10.84 1.19
C VAL A 370 -53.46 -9.46 0.84
N LEU A 371 -54.13 -8.88 -0.15
CA LEU A 371 -54.15 -7.49 -0.58
C LEU A 371 -54.27 -6.57 0.66
N SER A 372 -53.72 -5.37 0.70
CA SER A 372 -54.14 -4.26 -0.14
C SER A 372 -53.34 -3.00 0.17
N ARG A 373 -53.01 -2.23 -0.87
CA ARG A 373 -52.62 -0.82 -0.78
C ARG A 373 -53.65 -0.01 0.00
N ARG A 374 -53.18 0.83 0.94
CA ARG A 374 -53.70 2.18 1.16
C ARG A 374 -52.56 3.11 1.63
N THR A 375 -52.33 4.16 0.89
CA THR A 375 -51.92 5.48 1.38
C THR A 375 -52.86 6.50 0.70
N PRO A 376 -53.00 7.75 1.18
CA PRO A 376 -52.65 8.36 2.48
C PRO A 376 -53.82 9.16 3.09
N THR A 377 -53.77 9.54 4.38
CA THR A 377 -54.45 10.77 4.85
C THR A 377 -53.90 11.31 6.17
N LYS A 378 -53.82 12.65 6.22
CA LYS A 378 -53.39 13.55 7.30
C LYS A 378 -54.14 13.35 8.64
N GLY A 379 -53.47 13.69 9.75
CA GLY A 379 -54.09 14.45 10.84
C GLY A 379 -53.76 14.03 12.28
N LYS A 380 -52.92 14.85 12.93
CA LYS A 380 -52.94 15.33 14.34
C LYS A 380 -52.98 14.37 15.55
N GLU A 381 -52.04 14.69 16.47
CA GLU A 381 -52.11 14.80 17.95
C GLU A 381 -52.88 13.73 18.75
N GLU A 382 -52.18 13.07 19.69
CA GLU A 382 -52.39 13.27 21.13
C GLU A 382 -51.37 12.49 21.99
N GLN A 383 -50.98 13.11 23.10
CA GLN A 383 -50.22 12.54 24.21
C GLN A 383 -51.04 11.47 24.95
N CYS A 384 -50.39 10.45 25.50
CA CYS A 384 -50.72 9.96 26.84
C CYS A 384 -49.51 9.29 27.49
N GLN A 385 -49.17 9.80 28.67
CA GLN A 385 -48.44 9.08 29.71
C GLN A 385 -49.27 7.86 30.13
N GLU A 386 -48.62 6.75 30.48
CA GLU A 386 -49.14 5.94 31.58
C GLU A 386 -48.02 5.23 32.33
N GLU A 387 -48.03 5.54 33.61
CA GLU A 387 -47.31 5.03 34.76
C GLU A 387 -47.74 3.60 35.06
N TYR A 388 -46.79 2.69 35.33
CA TYR A 388 -47.09 1.46 36.08
C TYR A 388 -46.08 1.29 37.21
N VAL A 389 -46.65 1.40 38.41
CA VAL A 389 -46.02 1.24 39.72
C VAL A 389 -46.48 -0.09 40.32
N LEU A 390 -45.55 -0.71 41.07
CA LEU A 390 -45.70 -1.72 42.14
C LEU A 390 -46.09 -3.17 41.75
N THR A 391 -45.21 -4.12 42.09
CA THR A 391 -45.19 -4.71 43.44
C THR A 391 -43.97 -5.62 43.67
N ASN A 392 -43.24 -5.34 44.75
CA ASN A 392 -42.37 -6.30 45.44
C ASN A 392 -43.23 -7.33 46.21
N PRO A 393 -42.64 -8.48 46.55
CA PRO A 393 -42.83 -9.01 47.89
C PRO A 393 -41.50 -9.28 48.60
N LEU A 394 -41.35 -8.64 49.76
CA LEU A 394 -40.46 -9.06 50.86
C LEU A 394 -41.30 -9.94 51.81
N ASN A 395 -40.85 -11.15 52.14
CA ASN A 395 -40.33 -11.52 53.48
C ASN A 395 -40.40 -13.03 53.82
N ASN A 396 -39.29 -13.47 54.43
CA ASN A 396 -39.10 -14.40 55.55
C ASN A 396 -39.47 -15.89 55.43
N SER A 397 -38.43 -16.74 55.42
CA SER A 397 -37.97 -17.50 56.61
C SER A 397 -36.54 -18.00 56.40
#